data_AF-A0A3A4KGT0-F1
#
_entry.id   AF-A0A3A4KGT0-F1
#
_cell.length_a   1.000
_cell.length_b   1.000
_cell.length_c   1.000
_cell.angle_alpha   90.00
_cell.angle_beta   90.00
_cell.angle_gamma   90.00
#
_symmetry.space_group_name_H-M   'P 1'
#
loop_
_entity.id
_entity.type
_entity.pdbx_description
1 polymer ?
#
loop_
_entity_poly.entity_id
_entity_poly.type
_entity_poly.pdbx_seq_one_letter_code
_entity_poly.pdbx_strand_id
1 'polypeptide(L)' 'MVRIRDVHSLAAAFVLNALPEDECAEFEAHLAHCPLCGDEVDGMWAAVAHLIQALARDPDPAIRARLVSRLADRA' A
#
# COMPACT_ATOMS: atom_id res chain seq x y z
N MET A 1 13.91 -0.09 -24.50
CA MET A 1 14.40 0.17 -23.12
C MET A 1 13.64 1.37 -22.60
N VAL A 2 12.47 1.15 -21.97
CA VAL A 2 11.71 2.25 -21.37
C VAL A 2 12.51 2.76 -20.18
N ARG A 3 12.97 4.02 -20.24
CA ARG A 3 13.46 4.74 -19.07
C ARG A 3 12.21 5.19 -18.32
N ILE A 4 11.69 4.36 -17.42
CA ILE A 4 10.72 4.85 -16.44
C ILE A 4 11.52 5.67 -15.43
N ARG A 5 11.03 6.87 -15.12
CA ARG A 5 10.89 7.44 -13.77
C ARG A 5 10.79 8.96 -13.88
N ASP A 6 9.63 9.40 -14.33
CA ASP A 6 9.03 10.56 -13.68
C ASP A 6 8.42 10.05 -12.37
N VAL A 7 8.73 10.70 -11.24
CA VAL A 7 8.29 10.23 -9.91
C VAL A 7 6.77 10.12 -9.80
N HIS A 8 6.02 10.98 -10.51
CA HIS A 8 4.55 10.92 -10.56
C HIS A 8 4.05 9.61 -11.20
N SER A 9 4.80 9.04 -12.15
CA SER A 9 4.42 7.77 -12.81
C SER A 9 4.48 6.54 -11.90
N LEU A 10 5.02 6.68 -10.68
CA LEU A 10 5.14 5.61 -9.70
C LEU A 10 3.86 5.41 -8.87
N ALA A 11 2.88 6.33 -8.91
CA ALA A 11 1.69 6.29 -8.06
C ALA A 11 0.93 4.95 -8.13
N ALA A 12 0.68 4.45 -9.35
CA ALA A 12 -0.03 3.18 -9.54
C ALA A 12 0.74 1.96 -9.00
N ALA A 13 2.07 1.93 -9.17
CA ALA A 13 2.89 0.85 -8.65
C ALA A 13 3.05 0.95 -7.12
N PHE A 14 3.08 2.17 -6.58
CA PHE A 14 3.09 2.43 -5.14
C PHE A 14 1.83 1.88 -4.46
N VAL A 15 0.64 2.24 -4.93
CA VAL A 15 -0.63 1.77 -4.34
C VAL A 15 -0.81 0.25 -4.43
N LEU A 16 -0.16 -0.41 -5.40
CA LEU A 16 -0.18 -1.86 -5.55
C LEU A 16 0.93 -2.57 -4.75
N ASN A 17 1.76 -1.83 -4.00
CA ASN A 17 2.94 -2.34 -3.31
C ASN A 17 3.86 -3.13 -4.27
N ALA A 18 4.08 -2.58 -5.46
CA ALA A 18 4.82 -3.18 -6.56
C ALA A 18 6.15 -2.47 -6.88
N LEU A 19 6.54 -1.49 -6.06
CA LEU A 19 7.82 -0.80 -6.18
C LEU A 19 8.95 -1.55 -5.46
N PRO A 20 10.18 -1.53 -6.00
CA PRO A 20 11.39 -1.76 -5.22
C PRO A 20 11.49 -0.81 -4.02
N GLU A 21 12.22 -1.20 -2.97
CA GLU A 21 12.33 -0.43 -1.72
C GLU A 21 12.88 0.99 -1.93
N ASP A 22 13.84 1.17 -2.84
CA ASP A 22 14.44 2.47 -3.16
C ASP A 22 13.46 3.41 -3.87
N GLU A 23 12.69 2.90 -4.84
CA GLU A 23 11.64 3.67 -5.52
C GLU A 23 10.46 3.99 -4.60
N CYS A 24 10.15 3.09 -3.66
CA CYS A 24 9.11 3.32 -2.66
C CYS A 24 9.50 4.50 -1.75
N ALA A 25 10.72 4.48 -1.21
CA ALA A 25 11.24 5.57 -0.38
C ALA A 25 11.31 6.91 -1.14
N GLU A 26 11.68 6.88 -2.43
CA GLU A 26 11.66 8.07 -3.29
C GLU A 26 10.23 8.62 -3.46
N PHE A 27 9.26 7.74 -3.75
CA PHE A 27 7.88 8.16 -3.94
C PHE A 27 7.23 8.65 -2.64
N GLU A 28 7.50 8.03 -1.49
CA GLU A 28 7.03 8.49 -0.18
C GLU A 28 7.53 9.91 0.14
N ALA A 29 8.81 10.18 -0.13
CA ALA A 29 9.39 11.51 0.05
C ALA A 29 8.72 12.56 -0.87
N HIS A 30 8.36 12.17 -2.09
CA HIS A 30 7.61 13.03 -3.01
C HIS A 30 6.16 13.25 -2.55
N LEU A 31 5.47 12.18 -2.16
CA LEU A 31 4.07 12.19 -1.73
C LEU A 31 3.82 13.13 -0.55
N ALA A 32 4.79 13.25 0.35
CA ALA A 32 4.74 14.18 1.48
C ALA A 32 4.59 15.66 1.06
N HIS A 33 4.86 16.01 -0.20
CA HIS A 33 4.91 17.39 -0.68
C HIS A 33 4.08 17.65 -1.95
N CYS A 34 3.47 16.62 -2.55
CA CYS A 34 2.78 16.73 -3.83
C CYS A 34 1.27 16.42 -3.68
N PRO A 35 0.40 17.45 -3.61
CA PRO A 35 -1.04 17.25 -3.50
C PRO A 35 -1.64 16.46 -4.67
N LEU A 36 -1.11 16.64 -5.89
CA LEU A 36 -1.58 15.92 -7.07
C LEU A 36 -1.41 14.41 -6.93
N CYS A 37 -0.24 13.96 -6.48
CA CYS A 37 -0.01 12.53 -6.21
C CYS A 37 -0.81 12.04 -4.99
N GLY A 38 -1.09 12.91 -4.02
CA GLY A 38 -2.01 12.60 -2.92
C GLY A 38 -3.41 12.27 -3.44
N ASP A 39 -3.98 13.16 -4.25
CA ASP A 39 -5.30 12.97 -4.87
C ASP A 39 -5.35 11.71 -5.76
N GLU A 40 -4.27 11.46 -6.51
CA GLU A 40 -4.15 10.28 -7.37
C GLU A 40 -4.09 8.98 -6.56
N VAL A 41 -3.26 8.93 -5.51
CA VAL A 41 -3.16 7.79 -4.60
C VAL A 41 -4.49 7.51 -3.94
N ASP A 42 -5.16 8.52 -3.38
CA ASP A 42 -6.46 8.38 -2.71
C ASP A 42 -7.53 7.85 -3.67
N GLY A 43 -7.57 8.38 -4.90
CA GLY A 43 -8.50 7.93 -5.94
C GLY A 43 -8.26 6.47 -6.36
N MET A 44 -7.00 6.07 -6.52
CA MET A 44 -6.64 4.70 -6.86
C MET A 44 -6.90 3.74 -5.70
N TRP A 45 -6.76 4.19 -4.45
CA TRP A 45 -6.90 3.33 -3.28
C TRP A 45 -8.31 2.74 -3.14
N ALA A 46 -9.33 3.49 -3.56
CA ALA A 46 -10.69 2.98 -3.66
C ALA A 46 -10.79 1.75 -4.58
N ALA A 47 -10.13 1.77 -5.74
CA ALA A 47 -10.12 0.64 -6.68
C ALA A 47 -9.35 -0.57 -6.12
N VAL A 48 -8.19 -0.34 -5.48
CA VAL A 48 -7.42 -1.44 -4.92
C VAL A 48 -8.12 -2.06 -3.71
N ALA A 49 -8.86 -1.29 -2.90
CA ALA A 49 -9.67 -1.84 -1.82
C ALA A 49 -10.66 -2.90 -2.34
N HIS A 50 -11.30 -2.66 -3.49
CA HIS A 50 -12.16 -3.66 -4.12
C HIS A 50 -11.39 -4.93 -4.53
N LEU A 51 -10.17 -4.79 -5.08
CA LEU A 51 -9.32 -5.93 -5.42
C LEU A 51 -8.91 -6.73 -4.18
N ILE A 52 -8.51 -6.05 -3.11
CA ILE A 52 -8.13 -6.68 -1.83
C ILE A 52 -9.30 -7.50 -1.29
N GLN A 53 -10.51 -6.96 -1.29
CA GLN A 53 -11.70 -7.69 -0.82
C GLN A 53 -12.00 -8.92 -1.69
N ALA A 54 -11.88 -8.80 -3.02
CA ALA A 54 -12.12 -9.92 -3.93
C ALA A 54 -11.10 -11.06 -3.78
N LEU A 55 -9.89 -10.75 -3.32
CA LEU A 55 -8.79 -11.72 -3.17
C LEU A 55 -8.55 -12.17 -1.73
N ALA A 56 -9.26 -11.58 -0.76
CA ALA A 56 -9.10 -11.89 0.65
C ALA A 56 -9.40 -13.37 0.94
N ARG A 57 -8.55 -14.00 1.74
CA ARG A 57 -8.78 -15.34 2.30
C ARG A 57 -8.93 -15.21 3.81
N ASP A 58 -9.82 -16.02 4.38
CA ASP A 58 -9.97 -16.08 5.82
C ASP A 58 -8.66 -16.53 6.49
N PRO A 59 -8.17 -15.81 7.51
CA PRO A 59 -6.97 -16.20 8.23
C PRO A 59 -7.28 -17.41 9.13
N ASP A 60 -6.25 -18.21 9.40
CA ASP A 60 -6.33 -19.31 10.36
C ASP A 60 -6.88 -18.81 11.71
N PRO A 61 -8.02 -19.35 12.20
CA PRO A 61 -8.65 -18.90 13.43
C PRO A 61 -7.74 -19.01 14.66
N ALA A 62 -6.87 -20.02 14.73
CA ALA A 62 -5.95 -20.22 15.84
C ALA A 62 -4.84 -19.16 15.85
N ILE A 63 -4.32 -18.80 14.66
CA ILE A 63 -3.37 -17.68 14.52
C ILE A 63 -4.03 -16.36 14.93
N ARG A 64 -5.26 -16.11 14.46
CA ARG A 64 -6.02 -14.90 14.83
C ARG A 64 -6.22 -14.81 16.34
N ALA A 65 -6.70 -15.88 16.98
CA ALA A 65 -6.91 -15.92 18.43
C ALA A 65 -5.61 -15.64 19.22
N ARG A 66 -4.50 -16.27 18.81
CA ARG A 66 -3.19 -16.05 19.42
C ARG A 66 -2.71 -14.60 19.29
N LEU A 67 -2.91 -13.98 18.12
CA LEU A 67 -2.53 -12.59 17.89
C LEU A 67 -3.36 -11.64 18.76
N VAL A 68 -4.68 -11.83 18.81
CA VAL A 68 -5.59 -11.01 19.63
C VAL A 68 -5.24 -11.09 21.12
N SER A 69 -4.96 -12.30 21.64
CA SER A 69 -4.50 -12.47 23.03
C SER A 69 -3.22 -11.67 23.29
N ARG A 70 -2.21 -11.79 22.41
CA ARG A 70 -0.93 -11.07 22.57
C ARG A 70 -1.07 -9.55 22.49
N LEU A 71 -2.05 -9.03 21.76
CA LEU A 71 -2.33 -7.60 21.70
C LEU A 71 -3.02 -7.12 22.98
N ALA A 72 -3.94 -7.91 23.54
CA ALA A 72 -4.60 -7.60 24.80
C ALA A 72 -3.60 -7.60 25.99
N ASP A 73 -2.62 -8.50 25.98
CA ASP A 73 -1.59 -8.60 27.03
C ASP A 73 -0.58 -7.43 27.02
N ARG A 74 -0.56 -6.61 25.95
CA ARG A 74 0.32 -5.45 25.80
C ARG A 74 -0.32 -4.13 26.22
N ALA A 75 -1.62 -4.13 26.53
CA ALA A 75 -2.38 -2.97 27.00
C ALA A 75 -2.37 -2.89 28.53
#